data_AF-A0A7V5WH85-F1
#
_entry.id   AF-A0A7V5WH85-F1
#
_cell.length_a   1.000
_cell.length_b   1.000
_cell.length_c   1.000
_cell.angle_alpha   90.00
_cell.angle_beta   90.00
_cell.angle_gamma   90.00
#
_symmetry.space_group_name_H-M   'P 1'
#
loop_
_entity.id
_entity.type
_entity.pdbx_description
1 polymer ?
#
loop_
_entity_poly.entity_id
_entity_poly.type
_entity_poly.pdbx_seq_one_letter_code
_entity_poly.pdbx_strand_id
1 'polypeptide(L)'
;MQPTPILRRYSSARGGLSISPVFGGATAQAEFELLCGVPAMRELSGVEFNVFTGADTPCLPNILGKSGYHAVATNGFRPDFFNSPNAYEGIGFDKAYYPKEYAPAMESYLSLGDVGCCFHR
;
A
#
# COMPACT_ATOMS: atom_id res chain seq x y z
N MET A 1 12.90 -9.36 -20.19
CA MET A 1 11.94 -10.09 -19.33
C MET A 1 10.61 -10.09 -20.05
N GLN A 2 10.00 -11.25 -20.33
CA GLN A 2 8.67 -11.30 -20.97
C GLN A 2 7.58 -11.23 -19.89
N PRO A 3 6.49 -10.47 -20.11
CA PRO A 3 5.39 -10.37 -19.15
C PRO A 3 4.67 -11.73 -19.01
N THR A 4 4.17 -12.00 -17.80
CA THR A 4 3.47 -13.26 -17.50
C THR A 4 2.20 -13.40 -18.35
N PRO A 5 1.73 -14.64 -18.60
CA PRO A 5 0.55 -14.88 -19.44
C PRO A 5 -0.71 -14.13 -18.97
N ILE A 6 -0.89 -13.99 -17.66
CA ILE A 6 -2.03 -13.26 -17.08
C ILE A 6 -1.93 -11.76 -17.36
N LEU A 7 -0.75 -11.15 -17.19
CA LEU A 7 -0.53 -9.74 -17.45
C LEU A 7 -0.76 -9.42 -18.94
N ARG A 8 -0.27 -10.28 -19.83
CA ARG A 8 -0.47 -10.15 -21.28
C ARG A 8 -1.96 -10.12 -21.65
N ARG A 9 -2.76 -11.00 -21.04
CA ARG A 9 -4.21 -11.10 -21.29
C ARG A 9 -4.96 -9.86 -20.82
N TYR A 10 -4.59 -9.29 -19.68
CA TYR A 10 -5.19 -8.04 -19.18
C TYR A 10 -4.82 -6.84 -20.06
N SER A 11 -3.55 -6.70 -20.43
CA SER A 11 -3.10 -5.60 -21.31
C SER A 11 -3.77 -5.64 -22.67
N SER A 12 -3.96 -6.81 -23.28
CA SER A 12 -4.58 -6.94 -24.60
C SER A 12 -6.10 -6.74 -24.62
N ALA A 13 -6.78 -6.92 -23.49
CA ALA A 13 -8.23 -6.90 -23.43
C ALA A 13 -8.81 -5.58 -22.89
N ARG A 14 -8.15 -4.94 -21.91
CA ARG A 14 -8.66 -3.74 -21.18
C ARG A 14 -7.55 -2.86 -20.59
N GLY A 15 -6.33 -2.89 -21.14
CA GLY A 15 -5.20 -2.15 -20.58
C GLY A 15 -5.31 -0.63 -20.78
N GLY A 16 -5.00 0.14 -19.75
CA GLY A 16 -4.72 1.58 -19.82
C GLY A 16 -3.24 1.88 -19.53
N LEU A 17 -2.74 3.03 -19.99
CA LEU A 17 -1.40 3.48 -19.64
C LEU A 17 -1.37 3.94 -18.18
N SER A 18 -0.51 3.33 -17.37
CA SER A 18 -0.22 3.77 -16.00
C SER A 18 1.28 3.96 -15.86
N ILE A 19 1.68 5.13 -15.36
CA ILE A 19 3.08 5.50 -15.15
C ILE A 19 3.24 5.69 -13.65
N SER A 20 4.17 4.95 -13.04
CA SER A 20 4.54 5.16 -11.64
C SER A 20 5.17 6.55 -11.50
N PRO A 21 4.72 7.39 -10.56
CA PRO A 21 5.30 8.72 -10.36
C PRO A 21 6.71 8.68 -9.74
N VAL A 22 7.09 7.54 -9.14
CA VAL A 22 8.35 7.39 -8.40
C VAL A 22 9.27 6.36 -9.05
N PHE A 23 10.57 6.62 -9.00
CA PHE A 23 11.64 5.75 -9.52
C PHE A 23 12.64 5.43 -8.39
N GLY A 24 12.98 4.15 -8.21
CA GLY A 24 14.04 3.73 -7.28
C GLY A 24 13.60 3.35 -5.85
N GLY A 25 12.74 2.34 -5.72
CA GLY A 25 12.69 1.51 -4.51
C GLY A 25 11.88 2.03 -3.31
N ALA A 26 11.05 3.05 -3.48
CA ALA A 26 10.25 3.61 -2.39
C ALA A 26 8.75 3.38 -2.62
N THR A 27 8.29 2.15 -2.35
CA THR A 27 6.86 1.74 -2.48
C THR A 27 5.91 2.69 -1.76
N ALA A 28 6.29 3.14 -0.56
CA ALA A 28 5.51 4.07 0.24
C ALA A 28 5.25 5.42 -0.46
N GLN A 29 6.15 5.86 -1.36
CA GLN A 29 5.94 7.11 -2.10
C GLN A 29 4.92 6.93 -3.21
N ALA A 30 5.01 5.84 -3.98
CA ALA A 30 4.01 5.50 -4.98
C ALA A 30 2.61 5.38 -4.35
N GLU A 31 2.56 4.74 -3.18
CA GLU A 31 1.33 4.56 -2.41
C GLU A 31 0.78 5.89 -1.89
N PHE A 32 1.64 6.75 -1.33
CA PHE A 32 1.26 8.09 -0.91
C PHE A 32 0.70 8.92 -2.07
N GLU A 33 1.38 8.98 -3.20
CA GLU A 33 0.90 9.78 -4.34
C GLU A 33 -0.44 9.27 -4.89
N LEU A 34 -0.58 7.95 -5.00
CA LEU A 34 -1.81 7.32 -5.46
C LEU A 34 -2.99 7.63 -4.52
N LEU A 35 -2.77 7.54 -3.21
CA LEU A 35 -3.84 7.69 -2.23
C LEU A 35 -4.11 9.16 -1.89
N CYS A 36 -3.10 10.00 -1.81
CA CYS A 36 -3.25 11.40 -1.38
C CYS A 36 -3.35 12.37 -2.56
N GLY A 37 -3.07 11.94 -3.79
CA GLY A 37 -3.25 12.75 -5.00
C GLY A 37 -2.30 13.95 -5.11
N VAL A 38 -1.21 13.94 -4.35
CA VAL A 38 -0.19 14.99 -4.34
C VAL A 38 1.20 14.36 -4.54
N PRO A 39 2.14 15.06 -5.19
CA PRO A 39 3.49 14.53 -5.41
C PRO A 39 4.21 14.22 -4.10
N ALA A 40 4.97 13.12 -4.07
CA ALA A 40 5.90 12.82 -3.01
C ALA A 40 7.09 13.78 -3.11
N MET A 41 7.48 14.38 -1.99
CA MET A 41 8.58 15.34 -1.91
C MET A 41 9.75 14.75 -1.12
N ARG A 42 10.45 13.82 -1.78
CA ARG A 42 11.58 13.08 -1.22
C ARG A 42 12.69 13.96 -0.65
N GLU A 43 12.85 15.16 -1.21
CA GLU A 43 13.91 16.13 -0.88
C GLU A 43 13.69 16.81 0.48
N LEU A 44 12.45 16.90 0.98
CA LEU A 44 12.14 17.62 2.22
C LEU A 44 12.07 16.69 3.44
N SER A 45 11.70 15.42 3.26
CA SER A 45 11.43 14.50 4.39
C SER A 45 11.87 13.05 4.19
N GLY A 46 12.52 12.69 3.08
CA GLY A 46 12.81 11.29 2.77
C GLY A 46 11.57 10.54 2.30
N VAL A 47 11.07 9.57 3.08
CA VAL A 47 9.88 8.78 2.72
C VAL A 47 8.65 9.36 3.44
N GLU A 48 7.60 9.71 2.70
CA GLU A 48 6.44 10.47 3.17
C GLU A 48 5.73 9.78 4.33
N PHE A 49 5.63 8.44 4.32
CA PHE A 49 5.01 7.72 5.43
C PHE A 49 5.71 7.98 6.78
N ASN A 50 7.01 8.29 6.79
CA ASN A 50 7.75 8.56 8.03
C ASN A 50 7.35 9.87 8.71
N VAL A 51 6.69 10.81 8.01
CA VAL A 51 6.20 12.06 8.62
C VAL A 51 4.78 11.96 9.16
N PHE A 52 4.07 10.87 8.87
CA PHE A 52 2.73 10.65 9.40
C PHE A 52 2.77 10.37 10.91
N THR A 53 1.86 11.01 11.63
CA THR A 53 1.68 10.88 13.07
C THR A 53 0.47 10.04 13.45
N GLY A 54 -0.28 9.52 12.47
CA GLY A 54 -1.63 8.96 12.66
C GLY A 54 -2.74 10.01 12.55
N ALA A 55 -2.42 11.30 12.44
CA ALA A 55 -3.43 12.34 12.29
C ALA A 55 -4.14 12.28 10.91
N ASP A 56 -5.45 12.49 10.93
CA ASP A 56 -6.29 12.53 9.74
C ASP A 56 -5.74 13.45 8.66
N THR A 57 -5.43 12.86 7.51
CA THR A 57 -4.94 13.52 6.31
C THR A 57 -5.98 13.37 5.20
N PRO A 58 -6.22 14.41 4.36
CA PRO A 58 -7.25 14.36 3.32
C PRO A 58 -6.82 13.50 2.11
N CYS A 59 -6.48 12.24 2.35
CA CYS A 59 -6.22 11.24 1.34
C CYS A 59 -7.51 10.47 0.98
N LEU A 60 -7.47 9.74 -0.13
CA LEU A 60 -8.60 9.05 -0.73
C LEU A 60 -9.36 8.14 0.26
N PRO A 61 -8.72 7.31 1.10
CA PRO A 61 -9.44 6.50 2.08
C PRO A 61 -10.28 7.34 3.05
N ASN A 62 -9.70 8.38 3.66
CA ASN A 62 -10.44 9.32 4.50
C ASN A 62 -11.58 10.05 3.77
N ILE A 63 -11.37 10.45 2.51
CA ILE A 63 -12.41 11.11 1.71
C ILE A 63 -13.57 10.15 1.43
N LEU A 64 -13.29 8.91 1.04
CA LEU A 64 -14.30 7.89 0.77
C LEU A 64 -14.99 7.41 2.06
N GLY A 65 -14.27 7.35 3.18
CA GLY A 65 -14.80 7.04 4.50
C GLY A 65 -15.94 7.98 4.91
N LYS A 66 -15.83 9.28 4.58
CA LYS A 66 -16.91 10.26 4.79
C LYS A 66 -18.18 9.94 3.99
N SER A 67 -18.08 9.10 2.97
CA SER A 67 -19.21 8.64 2.15
C SER A 67 -19.65 7.20 2.51
N GLY A 68 -19.13 6.63 3.59
CA GLY A 68 -19.51 5.30 4.10
C GLY A 68 -18.75 4.12 3.49
N TYR A 69 -17.64 4.37 2.79
CA TYR A 69 -16.76 3.30 2.33
C TYR A 69 -15.81 2.85 3.43
N HIS A 70 -15.49 1.56 3.43
CA HIS A 70 -14.43 1.00 4.27
C HIS A 70 -13.19 0.69 3.44
N ALA A 71 -12.04 1.15 3.91
CA ALA A 71 -10.75 0.94 3.30
C ALA A 71 -9.88 0.02 4.17
N VAL A 72 -9.33 -1.02 3.56
CA VAL A 72 -8.46 -1.98 4.25
C VAL A 72 -7.13 -2.09 3.51
N ALA A 73 -6.03 -2.00 4.25
CA ALA A 73 -4.67 -2.22 3.75
C ALA A 73 -4.20 -3.63 4.10
N THR A 74 -3.47 -4.28 3.19
CA THR A 74 -2.90 -5.62 3.36
C THR A 74 -1.46 -5.57 2.91
N ASN A 75 -0.52 -5.69 3.84
CA ASN A 75 0.90 -5.56 3.57
C ASN A 75 1.63 -6.82 4.02
N GLY A 76 2.26 -7.52 3.07
CA GLY A 76 2.96 -8.79 3.31
C GLY A 76 4.30 -8.68 4.04
N PHE A 77 4.68 -7.49 4.51
CA PHE A 77 5.95 -7.26 5.20
C PHE A 77 5.77 -6.78 6.64
N ARG A 78 6.87 -6.46 7.33
CA ARG A 78 6.82 -6.04 8.74
C ARG A 78 6.20 -4.64 8.87
N PRO A 79 5.38 -4.40 9.91
CA PRO A 79 4.71 -3.11 10.10
C PRO A 79 5.69 -1.95 10.37
N ASP A 80 6.81 -2.20 11.04
CA ASP A 80 7.80 -1.16 11.36
C ASP A 80 8.52 -0.59 10.11
N PHE A 81 8.33 -1.21 8.95
CA PHE A 81 8.87 -0.69 7.71
C PHE A 81 8.12 0.56 7.24
N PHE A 82 8.87 1.65 7.02
CA PHE A 82 8.37 2.96 6.61
C PHE A 82 7.26 3.56 7.49
N ASN A 83 7.22 3.29 8.81
CA ASN A 83 6.19 3.87 9.68
C ASN A 83 4.75 3.55 9.20
N SER A 84 4.57 2.40 8.55
CA SER A 84 3.30 2.07 7.86
C SER A 84 2.05 2.09 8.74
N PRO A 85 2.06 1.75 10.06
CA PRO A 85 0.87 1.81 10.89
C PRO A 85 0.35 3.24 11.05
N ASN A 86 1.22 4.18 11.42
CA ASN A 86 0.84 5.59 11.59
C ASN A 86 0.47 6.24 10.26
N ALA A 87 1.12 5.83 9.17
CA ALA A 87 0.76 6.30 7.83
C ALA A 87 -0.63 5.80 7.41
N TYR A 88 -0.91 4.51 7.57
CA TYR A 88 -2.21 3.94 7.21
C TYR A 88 -3.35 4.49 8.07
N GLU A 89 -3.11 4.72 9.37
CA GLU A 89 -4.06 5.40 10.24
C GLU A 89 -4.34 6.82 9.73
N GLY A 90 -3.31 7.65 9.54
CA GLY A 90 -3.51 9.04 9.09
C GLY A 90 -4.08 9.18 7.68
N ILE A 91 -3.80 8.22 6.78
CA ILE A 91 -4.38 8.17 5.43
C ILE A 91 -5.89 7.82 5.47
N GLY A 92 -6.33 7.10 6.50
CA GLY A 92 -7.74 6.74 6.73
C GLY A 92 -8.11 5.31 6.41
N PHE A 93 -7.19 4.34 6.55
CA PHE A 93 -7.57 2.93 6.49
C PHE A 93 -8.24 2.50 7.80
N ASP A 94 -9.40 1.84 7.71
CA ASP A 94 -10.09 1.29 8.88
C ASP A 94 -9.28 0.16 9.54
N LYS A 95 -8.58 -0.63 8.71
CA LYS A 95 -7.74 -1.74 9.15
C LYS A 95 -6.50 -1.88 8.27
N ALA A 96 -5.39 -2.23 8.91
CA ALA A 96 -4.16 -2.64 8.25
C ALA A 96 -3.77 -4.05 8.72
N TYR A 97 -3.57 -4.96 7.77
CA TYR A 97 -3.25 -6.35 8.03
C TYR A 97 -1.83 -6.69 7.60
N TYR A 98 -1.09 -7.35 8.49
CA TYR A 98 0.29 -7.79 8.31
C TYR A 98 0.43 -9.28 8.65
N PRO A 99 1.41 -10.03 8.12
CA PRO A 99 1.63 -11.42 8.50
C PRO A 99 1.73 -11.59 10.02
N LYS A 100 1.01 -12.57 10.56
CA LYS A 100 0.99 -12.87 12.00
C LYS A 100 2.40 -13.12 12.56
N GLU A 101 3.30 -13.65 11.75
CA GLU A 101 4.69 -13.93 12.12
C GLU A 101 5.51 -12.64 12.31
N TYR A 102 5.11 -11.55 11.67
CA TYR A 102 5.74 -10.23 11.85
C TYR A 102 5.03 -9.37 12.88
N ALA A 103 3.74 -9.60 13.11
CA ALA A 103 2.93 -8.80 14.02
C ALA A 103 1.94 -9.66 14.84
N PRO A 104 2.44 -10.51 15.76
CA PRO A 104 1.59 -11.47 16.48
C PRO A 104 0.57 -10.82 17.42
N ALA A 105 0.78 -9.55 17.81
CA ALA A 105 -0.12 -8.79 18.66
C ALA A 105 -1.23 -8.05 17.89
N MET A 106 -1.19 -8.03 16.54
CA MET A 106 -2.20 -7.35 15.71
C MET A 106 -3.20 -8.36 15.13
N GLU A 107 -4.48 -7.97 15.03
CA GLU A 107 -5.48 -8.76 14.31
C GLU A 107 -5.04 -8.90 12.84
N SER A 108 -5.01 -10.13 12.31
CA SER A 108 -4.69 -10.35 10.90
C SER A 108 -5.21 -11.68 10.38
N TYR A 109 -5.52 -11.72 9.09
CA TYR A 109 -5.77 -12.96 8.35
C TYR A 109 -4.54 -13.46 7.58
N LEU A 110 -3.49 -12.64 7.44
CA LEU A 110 -2.30 -12.98 6.66
C LEU A 110 -1.33 -13.87 7.44
N SER A 111 -0.75 -14.86 6.75
CA SER A 111 0.45 -15.60 7.17
C SER A 111 1.54 -15.51 6.11
N LEU A 112 2.81 -15.62 6.51
CA LEU A 112 3.93 -15.75 5.57
C LEU A 112 3.78 -16.94 4.60
N GLY A 113 3.03 -17.97 4.97
CA GLY A 113 2.71 -19.09 4.06
C GLY A 113 1.85 -18.67 2.86
N ASP A 114 1.04 -17.61 3.00
CA ASP A 114 0.13 -17.13 1.96
C ASP A 114 0.87 -16.37 0.85
N VAL A 115 1.98 -15.72 1.17
CA VAL A 115 2.78 -14.95 0.20
C VAL A 115 3.70 -15.83 -0.66
N GLY A 116 3.86 -17.12 -0.31
CA GLY A 116 4.74 -18.06 -1.01
C GLY A 116 4.04 -19.13 -1.84
N CYS A 117 2.79 -19.49 -1.53
CA CYS A 117 2.21 -20.73 -2.04
C CYS A 117 1.22 -20.52 -3.19
N CYS A 118 1.74 -20.20 -4.38
CA CYS A 118 1.04 -20.36 -5.67
C CYS A 118 1.97 -20.70 -6.86
N PHE A 119 3.27 -21.00 -6.64
CA PHE A 119 4.23 -21.28 -7.72
C PHE A 119 4.55 -22.78 -7.93
N HIS A 120 3.68 -23.70 -7.54
CA HIS A 120 3.80 -25.12 -7.92
C HIS A 120 2.48 -25.65 -8.48
N ARG A 121 2.30 -25.50 -9.80
CA ARG A 121 2.01 -26.58 -10.74
C ARG A 121 2.03 -26.06 -12.17
#